data_AF-A0A699V9R5-F1
#
_entry.id   AF-A0A699V9R5-F1
#
_cell.length_a   1.000
_cell.length_b   1.000
_cell.length_c   1.000
_cell.angle_alpha   90.00
_cell.angle_beta   90.00
_cell.angle_gamma   90.00
#
_symmetry.space_group_name_H-M   'P 1'
#
loop_
_entity.id
_entity.type
_entity.pdbx_description
1 polymer ?
#
loop_
_entity_poly.entity_id
_entity_poly.type
_entity_poly.pdbx_seq_one_letter_code
_entity_poly.pdbx_strand_id
1 'polypeptide(L)' 'MPVELGSFDAIIGMDWLAKYQAIIVCAEKIVRIPWGDETLIIHGNGSNWGNATRLSIISCTKTEKYVKKGF' A
#
# COMPACT_ATOMS: atom_id res chain seq x y z
N MET A 1 8.78 12.09 -4.87
CA MET A 1 7.73 12.69 -4.02
C MET A 1 8.11 12.50 -2.57
N PRO A 2 8.35 13.57 -1.80
CA PRO A 2 8.29 13.48 -0.35
C PRO A 2 6.84 13.18 0.06
N VAL A 3 6.65 12.22 0.95
CA VAL A 3 5.35 11.93 1.58
C VAL A 3 5.40 12.52 2.98
N GLU A 4 4.38 13.30 3.35
CA GLU A 4 4.27 13.85 4.70
C GLU A 4 3.88 12.76 5.68
N LEU A 5 4.65 12.64 6.78
CA LEU A 5 4.32 11.74 7.88
C LEU A 5 3.02 12.25 8.51
N GLY A 6 1.93 11.49 8.38
CA GLY A 6 0.59 11.90 8.83
C GLY A 6 -0.43 12.13 7.69
N SER A 7 0.00 12.05 6.43
CA SER A 7 -0.90 12.10 5.27
C SER A 7 -1.63 10.77 4.97
N PHE A 8 -1.37 9.73 5.76
CA PHE A 8 -1.88 8.38 5.58
C PHE A 8 -2.39 7.81 6.90
N ASP A 9 -3.45 7.00 6.82
CA ASP A 9 -4.07 6.38 8.00
C ASP A 9 -3.27 5.17 8.52
N ALA A 10 -2.50 4.51 7.64
CA ALA A 10 -1.72 3.33 8.00
C ALA A 10 -0.47 3.16 7.11
N ILE A 11 0.60 2.61 7.69
CA ILE A 11 1.77 2.10 6.97
C ILE A 11 1.82 0.60 7.16
N ILE A 12 1.93 -0.14 6.06
CA ILE A 12 2.06 -1.60 6.08
C ILE A 12 3.48 -1.96 5.63
N GLY A 13 4.18 -2.72 6.47
CA GLY A 13 5.52 -3.23 6.20
C GLY A 13 5.52 -4.38 5.20
N MET A 14 6.65 -4.57 4.51
CA MET A 14 6.84 -5.70 3.58
C MET A 14 6.85 -7.05 4.30
N ASP A 15 7.32 -7.08 5.54
CA ASP A 15 7.28 -8.24 6.44
C ASP A 15 5.84 -8.67 6.71
N TRP A 16 4.94 -7.72 6.98
CA TRP A 16 3.53 -7.99 7.17
C TRP A 16 2.88 -8.49 5.87
N LEU A 17 3.16 -7.84 4.73
CA LEU A 17 2.66 -8.29 3.42
C LEU A 17 3.15 -9.71 3.10
N ALA A 18 4.41 -10.03 3.38
CA ALA A 18 4.98 -11.36 3.15
C ALA A 18 4.31 -12.42 4.05
N LYS A 19 4.07 -12.10 5.33
CA LYS A 19 3.38 -12.99 6.27
C LYS A 19 2.01 -13.43 5.77
N TYR A 20 1.27 -12.51 5.15
CA TYR A 20 -0.07 -12.79 4.61
C TYR A 20 -0.06 -13.15 3.11
N GLN A 21 1.12 -13.39 2.51
CA GLN A 21 1.24 -13.74 1.09
C GLN A 21 0.52 -12.74 0.17
N ALA A 22 0.64 -11.45 0.47
CA ALA A 22 -0.03 -10.41 -0.29
C ALA A 22 0.49 -10.37 -1.74
N ILE A 23 -0.43 -10.24 -2.69
CA ILE A 23 -0.14 -10.14 -4.13
C ILE A 23 -0.27 -8.68 -4.55
N ILE A 24 0.80 -8.11 -5.09
CA ILE A 24 0.82 -6.73 -5.58
C ILE A 24 0.78 -6.76 -7.12
N VAL A 25 -0.32 -6.28 -7.70
CA VAL A 25 -0.48 -6.15 -9.17
C VAL A 25 -0.22 -4.70 -9.55
N CYS A 26 1.05 -4.38 -9.83
CA CYS A 26 1.50 -3.00 -10.08
C CYS A 26 0.77 -2.31 -11.24
N ALA A 27 0.54 -3.03 -12.34
CA ALA A 27 -0.11 -2.48 -13.53
C ALA A 27 -1.56 -2.03 -13.24
N GLU A 28 -2.27 -2.81 -12.42
CA GLU A 28 -3.65 -2.53 -12.04
C GLU A 28 -3.75 -1.62 -10.80
N LYS A 29 -2.61 -1.35 -10.14
CA LYS A 29 -2.54 -0.63 -8.86
C LYS A 29 -3.40 -1.29 -7.78
N ILE A 30 -3.33 -2.63 -7.70
CA ILE A 30 -4.11 -3.44 -6.75
C ILE A 30 -3.16 -4.19 -5.80
N VAL A 31 -3.56 -4.28 -4.53
CA VAL A 31 -2.97 -5.21 -3.56
C VAL A 31 -4.06 -6.18 -3.10
N ARG A 32 -3.79 -7.49 -3.20
CA ARG A 32 -4.68 -8.56 -2.72
C ARG A 32 -4.07 -9.20 -1.49
N ILE A 33 -4.83 -9.30 -0.41
CA ILE A 33 -4.38 -9.90 0.85
C ILE A 33 -5.36 -11.03 1.20
N PRO A 34 -4.93 -12.30 1.09
CA PRO A 34 -5.70 -13.43 1.60
C PRO A 34 -6.01 -13.29 3.10
N TRP A 35 -7.26 -13.54 3.49
CA TRP A 35 -7.71 -13.52 4.87
C TRP A 35 -8.73 -14.64 5.11
N GLY A 36 -8.24 -15.80 5.54
CA GLY A 36 -9.08 -17.01 5.62
C GLY A 36 -9.57 -17.41 4.22
N ASP A 37 -10.89 -17.55 4.08
CA ASP A 37 -11.56 -17.86 2.81
C ASP A 37 -11.89 -16.61 1.98
N GLU A 38 -11.58 -15.42 2.50
CA GLU A 38 -11.83 -14.14 1.83
C GLU A 38 -10.53 -13.51 1.30
N THR A 39 -10.66 -12.52 0.42
CA THR A 39 -9.52 -11.74 -0.07
C THR A 39 -9.85 -10.26 0.04
N LEU A 40 -9.04 -9.53 0.81
CA LEU A 40 -9.10 -8.08 0.84
C LEU A 40 -8.42 -7.52 -0.42
N ILE A 41 -9.13 -6.66 -1.15
CA ILE A 41 -8.63 -6.02 -2.36
C ILE A 41 -8.52 -4.52 -2.13
N ILE A 42 -7.29 -4.00 -2.19
CA ILE A 42 -6.98 -2.59 -2.01
C ILE A 42 -6.72 -1.99 -3.39
N HIS A 43 -7.48 -0.97 -3.75
CA HIS A 43 -7.35 -0.25 -5.02
C HIS A 43 -6.59 1.07 -4.85
N GLY A 44 -5.63 1.34 -5.73
CA GLY A 44 -4.98 2.64 -5.83
C GLY A 44 -5.86 3.70 -6.52
N ASN A 45 -5.52 4.98 -6.31
CA ASN A 45 -6.24 6.19 -6.78
C ASN A 45 -6.23 6.41 -8.32
N GLY A 46 -6.43 5.37 -9.13
CA GLY A 46 -6.48 5.49 -10.60
C GLY A 46 -7.22 4.38 -11.32
N SER A 47 -7.84 3.41 -10.63
CA SER A 47 -8.74 2.47 -11.28
C SER A 47 -10.09 3.15 -11.55
N ASN A 48 -10.62 3.00 -12.76
CA ASN A 48 -11.84 3.64 -13.28
C ASN A 48 -13.15 3.13 -12.61
N TRP A 49 -13.05 2.54 -11.42
CA TRP A 49 -14.18 2.00 -10.67
C TRP A 49 -14.81 3.13 -9.86
N GLY A 50 -15.85 3.75 -10.42
CA GLY A 50 -16.67 4.72 -9.70
C GLY A 50 -17.17 4.13 -8.39
N ASN A 51 -17.23 4.96 -7.33
CA ASN A 51 -17.82 4.76 -6.00
C ASN A 51 -17.14 3.86 -4.94
N ALA A 52 -15.96 3.26 -5.18
CA ALA A 52 -15.20 2.57 -4.12
C ALA A 52 -14.39 3.56 -3.24
N THR A 53 -14.23 3.26 -1.95
CA THR A 53 -13.39 4.03 -1.00
C THR A 53 -11.99 4.20 -1.58
N ARG A 54 -11.64 5.42 -1.97
CA ARG A 54 -10.44 5.74 -2.75
C ARG A 54 -9.22 5.70 -1.84
N LEU A 55 -8.36 4.69 -1.98
CA LEU A 55 -7.09 4.62 -1.26
C LEU A 55 -5.92 5.06 -2.15
N SER A 56 -5.08 5.95 -1.65
CA SER A 56 -3.84 6.37 -2.31
C SER A 56 -2.71 5.40 -1.96
N ILE A 57 -2.50 4.38 -2.81
CA ILE A 57 -1.36 3.47 -2.64
C ILE A 57 -0.08 4.14 -3.17
N ILE A 58 0.91 4.32 -2.30
CA ILE A 58 2.22 4.85 -2.64
C ILE A 58 3.27 3.78 -2.29
N SER A 59 4.02 3.30 -3.28
CA SER A 59 5.16 2.40 -3.04
C SER A 59 6.42 3.23 -2.74
N CYS A 60 7.04 2.97 -1.59
CA CYS A 60 8.28 3.61 -1.17
C CYS A 60 9.39 2.57 -1.11
N THR A 61 10.03 2.27 -2.24
CA THR A 61 11.19 1.34 -2.32
C THR A 61 12.49 1.91 -1.73
N LYS A 62 12.42 2.96 -0.90
CA LYS A 62 13.56 3.81 -0.57
C LYS A 62 13.89 3.80 0.92
N THR A 63 14.50 2.71 1.36
CA THR A 63 14.81 2.41 2.77
C THR A 63 15.88 3.31 3.40
N GLU A 64 16.58 4.18 2.65
CA GLU A 64 17.61 5.06 3.23
C GLU A 64 17.24 6.55 3.34
N LYS A 65 16.36 7.09 2.48
CA LYS A 65 16.16 8.55 2.40
C LYS A 65 15.32 9.15 3.54
N TYR A 66 14.53 8.32 4.22
CA TYR A 66 13.67 8.76 5.32
C TYR A 66 14.26 8.45 6.70
N VAL A 67 15.06 7.38 6.83
CA VAL A 67 15.75 7.02 8.08
C VAL A 67 16.89 7.99 8.40
N LYS A 68 17.57 8.53 7.38
CA LYS A 68 18.70 9.48 7.57
C LYS A 68 18.28 10.91 7.95
N LYS A 69 16.98 11.20 8.13
CA LYS A 69 16.52 12.54 8.53
C LYS A 69 16.38 12.77 10.03
N GLY A 70 16.82 11.83 10.86
CA GLY A 70 17.00 12.03 12.30
C GLY A 70 15.68 12.19 13.06
N PHE A 71 15.27 11.12 13.74
CA PHE A 71 14.69 11.31 15.06
C PHE A 71 15.76 11.86 16.00
#